data_AF-A0A3E0GY82-F1
#
_entry.id   AF-A0A3E0GY82-F1
#
_cell.length_a   1.000
_cell.length_b   1.000
_cell.length_c   1.000
_cell.angle_alpha   90.00
_cell.angle_beta   90.00
_cell.angle_gamma   90.00
#
_symmetry.space_group_name_H-M   'P 1'
#
loop_
_entity.id
_entity.type
_entity.pdbx_description
1 polymer ?
#
loop_
_entity_poly.entity_id
_entity_poly.type
_entity_poly.pdbx_seq_one_letter_code
_entity_poly.pdbx_strand_id
1 'polypeptide(L)'
;MTEPISTSPRFAVQRNPAEAADVPPVPPHPAGRPWRFEMIFGGGAWRAYADTAADLVAALIPGYDGLVAPTERAHARLRTACDLQVRLQAALAAGPQIVECTAEQREVLLGNFSQPPVLVWWDAPVPLVLVKTFYAPYRPTPAPEGNVWWLDPSDEWELLVTLAQADVIRLHARDDLMPPMPAPDPDQDGDDGRR
;
A
#
# COMPACT_ATOMS: atom_id res chain seq x y z
N MET A 1 -21.73 -36.84 -16.79
CA MET A 1 -22.17 -35.87 -15.77
C MET A 1 -20.92 -35.37 -15.09
N THR A 2 -20.47 -34.17 -15.43
CA THR A 2 -19.25 -33.56 -14.87
C THR A 2 -19.72 -32.67 -13.73
N GLU A 3 -19.36 -33.01 -12.48
CA GLU A 3 -19.65 -32.15 -11.35
C GLU A 3 -18.92 -30.81 -11.51
N PRO A 4 -19.56 -29.67 -11.21
CA PRO A 4 -18.87 -28.40 -11.20
C PRO A 4 -17.83 -28.43 -10.08
N ILE A 5 -16.56 -28.21 -10.43
CA ILE A 5 -15.49 -28.00 -9.46
C ILE A 5 -15.89 -26.77 -8.66
N SER A 6 -16.34 -26.96 -7.43
CA SER A 6 -16.63 -25.89 -6.49
C SER A 6 -15.30 -25.24 -6.10
N THR A 7 -14.82 -24.31 -6.92
CA THR A 7 -13.62 -23.52 -6.62
C THR A 7 -13.94 -22.66 -5.41
N SER A 8 -13.47 -23.09 -4.24
CA SER A 8 -13.58 -22.29 -3.03
C SER A 8 -12.88 -20.95 -3.24
N PRO A 9 -13.44 -19.84 -2.72
CA PRO A 9 -12.88 -18.52 -2.94
C PRO A 9 -11.49 -18.40 -2.29
N ARG A 10 -10.53 -17.83 -3.03
CA ARG A 10 -9.12 -17.66 -2.60
C ARG A 10 -8.94 -16.60 -1.50
N PHE A 11 -9.93 -15.71 -1.36
CA PHE A 11 -10.01 -14.69 -0.33
C PHE A 11 -11.48 -14.44 0.02
N ALA A 12 -11.74 -13.86 1.18
CA ALA A 12 -13.06 -13.45 1.59
C ALA A 12 -13.12 -11.93 1.76
N VAL A 13 -14.22 -11.30 1.31
CA VAL A 13 -14.49 -9.88 1.53
C VAL A 13 -15.84 -9.75 2.21
N GLN A 14 -15.89 -8.95 3.26
CA GLN A 14 -17.13 -8.64 3.97
C GLN A 14 -17.21 -7.16 4.32
N ARG A 15 -18.44 -6.69 4.56
CA ARG A 15 -18.67 -5.34 5.06
C ARG A 15 -18.12 -5.24 6.49
N ASN A 16 -17.37 -4.19 6.77
CA ASN A 16 -16.94 -3.84 8.11
C ASN A 16 -17.95 -2.82 8.68
N PRO A 17 -18.72 -3.17 9.71
CA PRO A 17 -19.68 -2.26 10.31
C PRO A 17 -18.93 -1.10 11.00
N ALA A 18 -19.66 -0.02 11.28
CA ALA A 18 -19.10 1.16 11.92
C ALA A 18 -18.46 0.82 13.28
N GLU A 19 -17.50 1.63 13.73
CA GLU A 19 -16.65 1.40 14.90
C GLU A 19 -17.41 1.10 16.22
N ALA A 20 -18.66 1.56 16.33
CA ALA A 20 -19.53 1.32 17.49
C ALA A 20 -20.29 -0.01 17.48
N ALA A 21 -20.14 -0.83 16.43
CA ALA A 21 -20.79 -2.14 16.30
C ALA A 21 -19.80 -3.27 16.59
N ASP A 22 -20.33 -4.43 17.00
CA ASP A 22 -19.52 -5.63 17.19
C ASP A 22 -18.74 -5.98 15.91
N VAL A 23 -17.47 -6.36 16.10
CA VAL A 23 -16.62 -6.81 15.01
C VAL A 23 -17.25 -8.05 14.37
N PRO A 24 -17.47 -8.06 13.04
CA PRO A 24 -18.11 -9.18 12.38
C PRO A 24 -17.24 -10.43 12.53
N PRO A 25 -17.84 -11.63 12.66
CA PRO A 25 -17.07 -12.86 12.76
C PRO A 25 -16.17 -13.02 11.54
N VAL A 26 -14.97 -13.56 11.77
CA VAL A 26 -14.02 -13.86 10.70
C VAL A 26 -14.60 -15.00 9.84
N PRO A 27 -14.69 -14.84 8.51
CA PRO A 27 -15.13 -15.91 7.62
C PRO A 27 -14.25 -17.16 7.78
N PRO A 28 -14.82 -18.37 7.80
CA PRO A 28 -14.03 -19.59 7.87
C PRO A 28 -13.16 -19.70 6.61
N HIS A 29 -11.89 -20.02 6.80
CA HIS A 29 -10.98 -20.33 5.70
C HIS A 29 -11.37 -21.68 5.07
N PRO A 30 -11.34 -21.85 3.73
CA PRO A 30 -11.72 -23.10 3.07
C PRO A 30 -10.95 -24.35 3.53
N ALA A 31 -9.66 -24.21 3.80
CA ALA A 31 -8.81 -25.27 4.35
C ALA A 31 -8.92 -25.47 5.88
N GLY A 32 -9.87 -24.82 6.57
CA GLY A 32 -10.10 -24.99 8.02
C GLY A 32 -9.02 -24.40 8.94
N ARG A 33 -8.06 -23.65 8.41
CA ARG A 33 -6.99 -22.95 9.15
C ARG A 33 -7.31 -21.46 9.34
N PRO A 34 -6.58 -20.69 10.15
CA PRO A 34 -6.73 -19.23 10.16
C PRO A 34 -6.26 -18.60 8.85
N TRP A 35 -6.88 -17.48 8.46
CA TRP A 35 -6.36 -16.62 7.38
C TRP A 35 -5.04 -15.99 7.79
N ARG A 36 -4.08 -15.89 6.86
CA ARG A 36 -2.76 -15.29 7.13
C ARG A 36 -2.82 -13.77 7.28
N PHE A 37 -3.60 -13.11 6.44
CA PHE A 37 -3.70 -11.67 6.38
C PHE A 37 -5.14 -11.18 6.52
N GLU A 38 -5.29 -10.01 7.12
CA GLU A 38 -6.51 -9.22 7.17
C GLU A 38 -6.22 -7.80 6.69
N MET A 39 -7.10 -7.25 5.87
CA MET A 39 -7.01 -5.87 5.38
C MET A 39 -8.34 -5.16 5.59
N ILE A 40 -8.32 -4.00 6.24
CA ILE A 40 -9.47 -3.10 6.35
C ILE A 40 -9.23 -1.92 5.40
N PHE A 41 -10.19 -1.63 4.52
CA PHE A 41 -10.02 -0.65 3.43
C PHE A 41 -11.33 0.08 3.09
N GLY A 42 -11.25 1.03 2.16
CA GLY A 42 -12.40 1.84 1.74
C GLY A 42 -12.91 2.74 2.87
N GLY A 43 -12.00 3.43 3.56
CA GLY A 43 -12.33 4.27 4.73
C GLY A 43 -12.85 3.46 5.91
N GLY A 44 -12.45 2.19 6.03
CA GLY A 44 -12.92 1.29 7.08
C GLY A 44 -14.23 0.58 6.80
N ALA A 45 -14.84 0.72 5.62
CA ALA A 45 -16.13 0.11 5.29
C ALA A 45 -16.04 -1.37 4.88
N TRP A 46 -14.85 -1.84 4.50
CA TRP A 46 -14.63 -3.19 3.98
C TRP A 46 -13.51 -3.89 4.71
N ARG A 47 -13.62 -5.21 4.80
CA ARG A 47 -12.61 -6.10 5.36
C ARG A 47 -12.37 -7.27 4.42
N ALA A 48 -11.12 -7.52 4.09
CA ALA A 48 -10.68 -8.64 3.27
C ALA A 48 -9.76 -9.57 4.08
N TYR A 49 -9.85 -10.87 3.80
CA TYR A 49 -9.03 -11.92 4.38
C TYR A 49 -8.41 -12.75 3.28
N ALA A 50 -7.10 -12.97 3.34
CA ALA A 50 -6.40 -13.76 2.33
C ALA A 50 -5.10 -14.39 2.85
N ASP A 51 -4.53 -15.27 2.04
CA ASP A 51 -3.23 -15.92 2.32
C ASP A 51 -2.05 -15.30 1.58
N THR A 52 -2.32 -14.46 0.58
CA THR A 52 -1.30 -13.82 -0.25
C THR A 52 -1.57 -12.32 -0.43
N ALA A 53 -0.50 -11.56 -0.66
CA ALA A 53 -0.61 -10.14 -1.01
C ALA A 53 -1.42 -9.92 -2.29
N ALA A 54 -1.27 -10.81 -3.28
CA ALA A 54 -1.98 -10.73 -4.55
C ALA A 54 -3.49 -10.85 -4.39
N ASP A 55 -3.95 -11.72 -3.49
CA ASP A 55 -5.38 -11.87 -3.20
C ASP A 55 -5.94 -10.67 -2.41
N LEU A 56 -5.16 -10.04 -1.53
CA LEU A 56 -5.56 -8.77 -0.90
C LEU A 56 -5.62 -7.62 -1.92
N VAL A 57 -4.63 -7.51 -2.81
CA VAL A 57 -4.66 -6.53 -3.90
C VAL A 57 -5.86 -6.78 -4.82
N ALA A 58 -6.27 -8.03 -5.03
CA ALA A 58 -7.49 -8.35 -5.77
C ALA A 58 -8.78 -7.86 -5.09
N ALA A 59 -8.82 -7.84 -3.76
CA ALA A 59 -9.93 -7.23 -3.03
C ALA A 59 -9.91 -5.69 -3.14
N LEU A 60 -8.72 -5.09 -3.24
CA LEU A 60 -8.54 -3.64 -3.34
C LEU A 60 -8.78 -3.08 -4.75
N ILE A 61 -8.32 -3.78 -5.78
CA ILE A 61 -8.34 -3.34 -7.17
C ILE A 61 -9.33 -4.21 -7.95
N PRO A 62 -10.50 -3.67 -8.36
CA PRO A 62 -11.50 -4.42 -9.11
C PRO A 62 -10.93 -5.06 -10.39
N GLY A 63 -11.15 -6.36 -10.55
CA GLY A 63 -10.75 -7.14 -11.73
C GLY A 63 -9.29 -7.59 -11.77
N TYR A 64 -8.53 -7.32 -10.71
CA TYR A 64 -7.09 -7.63 -10.67
C TYR A 64 -6.77 -9.13 -10.70
N ASP A 65 -7.61 -9.97 -10.09
CA ASP A 65 -7.45 -11.43 -10.07
C ASP A 65 -7.62 -12.08 -11.45
N GLY A 66 -8.34 -11.41 -12.36
CA GLY A 66 -8.49 -11.81 -13.76
C GLY A 66 -7.29 -11.45 -14.65
N LEU A 67 -6.35 -10.64 -14.15
CA LEU A 67 -5.16 -10.25 -14.92
C LEU A 67 -4.12 -11.37 -14.87
N VAL A 68 -3.69 -11.81 -16.05
CA VAL A 68 -2.72 -12.90 -16.20
C VAL A 68 -1.33 -12.35 -16.50
N ALA A 69 -1.23 -11.31 -17.33
CA ALA A 69 0.06 -10.77 -17.72
C ALA A 69 0.68 -9.94 -16.57
N PRO A 70 1.96 -10.14 -16.22
CA PRO A 70 2.64 -9.35 -15.19
C PRO A 70 2.62 -7.84 -15.47
N THR A 71 2.68 -7.44 -16.74
CA THR A 71 2.61 -6.04 -17.19
C THR A 71 1.25 -5.42 -16.92
N GLU A 72 0.15 -6.15 -17.15
CA GLU A 72 -1.20 -5.68 -16.84
C GLU A 72 -1.41 -5.48 -15.34
N ARG A 73 -0.89 -6.40 -14.53
CA ARG A 73 -0.91 -6.27 -13.06
C ARG A 73 -0.12 -5.06 -12.58
N ALA A 74 1.08 -4.86 -13.11
CA ALA A 74 1.91 -3.69 -12.80
C ALA A 74 1.19 -2.39 -13.19
N HIS A 75 0.56 -2.33 -14.36
CA HIS A 75 -0.23 -1.18 -14.78
C HIS A 75 -1.46 -0.93 -13.87
N ALA A 76 -2.15 -1.98 -13.44
CA ALA A 76 -3.29 -1.86 -12.53
C ALA A 76 -2.89 -1.30 -11.17
N ARG A 77 -1.76 -1.76 -10.60
CA ARG A 77 -1.18 -1.21 -9.37
C ARG A 77 -0.75 0.25 -9.55
N LEU A 78 -0.04 0.56 -10.64
CA LEU A 78 0.42 1.92 -10.93
C LEU A 78 -0.76 2.90 -11.04
N ARG A 79 -1.80 2.54 -11.81
CA ARG A 79 -3.00 3.37 -11.95
C ARG A 79 -3.67 3.62 -10.59
N THR A 80 -3.80 2.57 -9.78
CA THR A 80 -4.37 2.67 -8.44
C THR A 80 -3.54 3.59 -7.54
N ALA A 81 -2.21 3.49 -7.58
CA ALA A 81 -1.31 4.37 -6.83
C ALA A 81 -1.46 5.84 -7.27
N CYS A 82 -1.55 6.12 -8.57
CA CYS A 82 -1.80 7.48 -9.07
C CYS A 82 -3.15 8.04 -8.63
N ASP A 83 -4.23 7.24 -8.69
CA ASP A 83 -5.55 7.67 -8.24
C ASP A 83 -5.57 7.97 -6.73
N LEU A 84 -4.86 7.16 -5.94
CA LEU A 84 -4.73 7.35 -4.50
C LEU A 84 -3.83 8.54 -4.16
N GLN A 85 -2.75 8.77 -4.91
CA GLN A 85 -1.88 9.93 -4.76
C GLN A 85 -2.70 11.23 -4.81
N VAL A 86 -3.52 11.40 -5.85
CA VAL A 86 -4.35 12.60 -6.03
C VAL A 86 -5.32 12.79 -4.86
N ARG A 87 -6.01 11.71 -4.44
CA ARG A 87 -6.99 11.76 -3.35
C ARG A 87 -6.35 12.07 -2.00
N LEU A 88 -5.24 11.41 -1.69
CA LEU A 88 -4.50 11.61 -0.44
C LEU A 88 -3.92 13.02 -0.38
N GLN A 89 -3.28 13.47 -1.46
CA GLN A 89 -2.73 14.82 -1.50
C GLN A 89 -3.80 15.88 -1.30
N ALA A 90 -4.97 15.72 -1.94
CA ALA A 90 -6.10 16.63 -1.76
C ALA A 90 -6.63 16.62 -0.31
N ALA A 91 -6.73 15.44 0.32
CA ALA A 91 -7.16 15.33 1.71
C ALA A 91 -6.17 16.00 2.68
N LEU A 92 -4.87 15.80 2.47
CA LEU A 92 -3.80 16.42 3.26
C LEU A 92 -3.78 17.95 3.08
N ALA A 93 -3.92 18.43 1.85
CA ALA A 93 -3.93 19.85 1.53
C ALA A 93 -5.18 20.59 2.04
N ALA A 94 -6.28 19.86 2.31
CA ALA A 94 -7.47 20.41 2.96
C ALA A 94 -7.31 20.54 4.49
N GLY A 95 -6.26 19.97 5.07
CA GLY A 95 -5.95 20.05 6.50
C GLY A 95 -5.46 21.45 6.92
N PRO A 96 -5.52 21.76 8.23
CA PRO A 96 -5.13 23.08 8.75
C PRO A 96 -3.66 23.42 8.50
N GLN A 97 -2.77 22.43 8.38
CA GLN A 97 -1.33 22.62 8.19
C GLN A 97 -0.96 23.36 6.90
N ILE A 98 -1.86 23.39 5.89
CA ILE A 98 -1.62 24.08 4.62
C ILE A 98 -1.40 25.59 4.78
N VAL A 99 -1.88 26.18 5.89
CA VAL A 99 -1.69 27.61 6.18
C VAL A 99 -0.25 27.95 6.54
N GLU A 100 0.52 26.96 7.02
CA GLU A 100 1.93 27.10 7.39
C GLU A 100 2.86 26.95 6.19
N CYS A 101 2.35 26.47 5.05
CA CYS A 101 3.13 26.34 3.82
C CYS A 101 3.45 27.71 3.19
N THR A 102 4.57 27.81 2.49
CA THR A 102 4.87 28.97 1.63
C THR A 102 3.99 28.96 0.36
N ALA A 103 4.05 30.03 -0.44
CA ALA A 103 3.33 30.07 -1.71
C ALA A 103 3.82 28.99 -2.68
N GLU A 104 5.13 28.78 -2.75
CA GLU A 104 5.79 27.80 -3.61
C GLU A 104 5.46 26.36 -3.17
N GLN A 105 5.46 26.10 -1.86
CA GLN A 105 5.05 24.79 -1.33
C GLN A 105 3.57 24.51 -1.65
N ARG A 106 2.68 25.51 -1.51
CA ARG A 106 1.28 25.36 -1.90
C ARG A 106 1.11 25.12 -3.39
N GLU A 107 1.92 25.76 -4.24
CA GLU A 107 1.89 25.53 -5.69
C GLU A 107 2.24 24.08 -6.03
N VAL A 108 3.23 23.48 -5.36
CA VAL A 108 3.56 22.06 -5.54
C VAL A 108 2.43 21.15 -5.03
N LEU A 109 1.89 21.41 -3.84
CA LEU A 109 0.83 20.59 -3.22
C LEU A 109 -0.49 20.61 -3.99
N LEU A 110 -0.83 21.75 -4.59
CA LEU A 110 -2.06 21.98 -5.35
C LEU A 110 -1.85 21.86 -6.87
N GLY A 111 -0.63 21.53 -7.28
CA GLY A 111 -0.21 21.46 -8.67
C GLY A 111 -0.72 20.24 -9.41
N ASN A 112 -0.27 20.11 -10.67
CA ASN A 112 -0.65 18.99 -11.52
C ASN A 112 0.30 17.79 -11.33
N PHE A 113 -0.22 16.70 -10.77
CA PHE A 113 0.52 15.45 -10.56
C PHE A 113 0.62 14.55 -11.80
N SER A 114 0.17 14.99 -12.98
CA SER A 114 0.41 14.26 -14.23
C SER A 114 1.88 14.21 -14.62
N GLN A 115 2.70 15.10 -14.05
CA GLN A 115 4.16 15.04 -14.12
C GLN A 115 4.73 14.95 -12.70
N PRO A 116 5.65 14.01 -12.43
CA PRO A 116 6.26 13.91 -11.12
C PRO A 116 7.05 15.20 -10.84
N PRO A 117 6.83 15.86 -9.69
CA PRO A 117 7.56 17.08 -9.36
C PRO A 117 9.05 16.76 -9.20
N VAL A 118 9.90 17.66 -9.69
CA VAL A 118 11.36 17.53 -9.63
C VAL A 118 11.89 18.45 -8.55
N LEU A 119 12.27 17.87 -7.42
CA LEU A 119 12.83 18.55 -6.26
C LEU A 119 13.89 17.67 -5.60
N VAL A 120 14.77 18.30 -4.83
CA VAL A 120 15.82 17.60 -4.06
C VAL A 120 15.32 17.26 -2.66
N TRP A 121 14.58 18.18 -2.04
CA TRP A 121 14.14 18.07 -0.66
C TRP A 121 12.73 18.66 -0.49
N TRP A 122 11.93 18.06 0.36
CA TRP A 122 10.60 18.54 0.74
C TRP A 122 10.51 18.75 2.26
N ASP A 123 10.36 20.01 2.68
CA ASP A 123 10.32 20.42 4.08
C ASP A 123 8.98 21.03 4.51
N ALA A 124 7.95 20.98 3.65
CA ALA A 124 6.67 21.58 3.98
C ALA A 124 5.99 20.84 5.15
N PRO A 125 5.19 21.54 5.97
CA PRO A 125 4.41 20.93 7.05
C PRO A 125 3.43 19.84 6.56
N VAL A 126 2.93 19.98 5.33
CA VAL A 126 2.07 18.99 4.68
C VAL A 126 2.95 17.99 3.90
N PRO A 127 2.80 16.67 4.14
CA PRO A 127 3.59 15.69 3.40
C PRO A 127 3.24 15.68 1.91
N LEU A 128 4.27 15.51 1.07
CA LEU A 128 4.11 15.34 -0.36
C LEU A 128 3.88 13.86 -0.68
N VAL A 129 2.77 13.52 -1.32
CA VAL A 129 2.45 12.13 -1.69
C VAL A 129 3.00 11.85 -3.08
N LEU A 130 3.90 10.87 -3.21
CA LEU A 130 4.59 10.54 -4.46
C LEU A 130 4.52 9.04 -4.79
N VAL A 131 4.52 8.73 -6.08
CA VAL A 131 4.59 7.34 -6.58
C VAL A 131 6.04 6.97 -6.88
N LYS A 132 6.56 5.97 -6.17
CA LYS A 132 7.99 5.61 -6.16
C LYS A 132 8.53 5.23 -7.54
N THR A 133 7.73 4.56 -8.36
CA THR A 133 8.13 4.11 -9.72
C THR A 133 8.32 5.24 -10.74
N PHE A 134 8.04 6.49 -10.38
CA PHE A 134 8.36 7.68 -11.20
C PHE A 134 9.75 8.25 -10.94
N TYR A 135 10.47 7.70 -9.95
CA TYR A 135 11.78 8.17 -9.53
C TYR A 135 12.83 7.05 -9.61
N ALA A 136 14.09 7.39 -9.33
CA ALA A 136 15.18 6.43 -9.22
C ALA A 136 14.88 5.35 -8.16
N PRO A 137 15.28 4.08 -8.39
CA PRO A 137 16.07 3.59 -9.52
C PRO A 137 15.26 3.27 -10.79
N TYR A 138 13.92 3.40 -10.77
CA TYR A 138 13.06 3.02 -11.90
C TYR A 138 13.11 4.04 -13.06
N ARG A 139 13.40 5.30 -12.75
CA ARG A 139 13.51 6.41 -13.71
C ARG A 139 14.74 7.27 -13.39
N PRO A 140 15.26 8.06 -14.35
CA PRO A 140 16.39 8.96 -14.12
C PRO A 140 16.11 10.11 -13.14
N THR A 141 14.84 10.42 -12.86
CA THR A 141 14.46 11.49 -11.94
C THR A 141 14.85 11.14 -10.51
N PRO A 142 15.67 11.95 -9.81
CA PRO A 142 16.06 11.67 -8.43
C PRO A 142 14.85 11.74 -7.50
N ALA A 143 14.76 10.81 -6.55
CA ALA A 143 13.73 10.83 -5.52
C ALA A 143 14.02 11.97 -4.53
N PRO A 144 13.05 12.86 -4.24
CA PRO A 144 13.22 13.85 -3.18
C PRO A 144 13.28 13.21 -1.80
N GLU A 145 14.04 13.84 -0.91
CA GLU A 145 14.11 13.51 0.50
C GLU A 145 13.18 14.42 1.34
N GLY A 146 13.03 14.14 2.64
CA GLY A 146 12.25 14.96 3.58
C GLY A 146 10.86 14.41 3.89
N ASN A 147 9.87 15.28 4.05
CA ASN A 147 8.50 14.95 4.48
C ASN A 147 7.65 14.37 3.32
N VAL A 148 8.04 13.20 2.83
CA VAL A 148 7.42 12.56 1.66
C VAL A 148 6.70 11.28 2.08
N TRP A 149 5.47 11.11 1.61
CA TRP A 149 4.71 9.86 1.71
C TRP A 149 4.79 9.11 0.39
N TRP A 150 5.40 7.94 0.42
CA TRP A 150 5.62 7.13 -0.78
C TRP A 150 4.50 6.12 -0.98
N LEU A 151 4.04 5.99 -2.23
CA LEU A 151 3.22 4.89 -2.72
C LEU A 151 4.07 4.03 -3.65
N ASP A 152 4.25 2.75 -3.33
CA ASP A 152 5.12 1.84 -4.09
C ASP A 152 4.32 0.76 -4.83
N PRO A 153 3.99 0.96 -6.12
CA PRO A 153 3.26 -0.04 -6.91
C PRO A 153 4.16 -1.12 -7.54
N SER A 154 5.45 -1.22 -7.17
CA SER A 154 6.40 -2.14 -7.80
C SER A 154 5.95 -3.61 -7.73
N ASP A 155 5.46 -4.04 -6.57
CA ASP A 155 4.78 -5.32 -6.37
C ASP A 155 3.57 -5.20 -5.44
N GLU A 156 2.85 -6.32 -5.26
CA GLU A 156 1.64 -6.37 -4.45
C GLU A 156 1.88 -6.10 -2.96
N TRP A 157 3.01 -6.56 -2.41
CA TRP A 157 3.29 -6.40 -0.98
C TRP A 157 3.73 -4.97 -0.66
N GLU A 158 4.66 -4.41 -1.45
CA GLU A 158 5.13 -3.03 -1.29
C GLU A 158 3.97 -2.02 -1.42
N LEU A 159 3.01 -2.30 -2.32
CA LEU A 159 1.81 -1.47 -2.45
C LEU A 159 0.99 -1.51 -1.16
N LEU A 160 0.72 -2.69 -0.60
CA LEU A 160 -0.06 -2.81 0.63
C LEU A 160 0.64 -2.15 1.82
N VAL A 161 1.95 -2.35 1.96
CA VAL A 161 2.75 -1.76 3.04
C VAL A 161 2.72 -0.23 2.97
N THR A 162 2.99 0.34 1.81
CA THR A 162 3.00 1.81 1.64
C THR A 162 1.60 2.42 1.82
N LEU A 163 0.55 1.72 1.39
CA LEU A 163 -0.83 2.15 1.68
C LEU A 163 -1.17 2.09 3.17
N ALA A 164 -0.67 1.10 3.90
CA ALA A 164 -0.86 1.01 5.35
C ALA A 164 -0.09 2.11 6.09
N GLN A 165 1.14 2.43 5.67
CA GLN A 165 1.93 3.52 6.21
C GLN A 165 1.26 4.89 5.98
N ALA A 166 0.57 5.06 4.85
CA ALA A 166 -0.22 6.26 4.54
C ALA A 166 -1.63 6.26 5.15
N ASP A 167 -1.96 5.29 6.02
CA ASP A 167 -3.26 5.11 6.68
C ASP A 167 -4.47 4.99 5.71
N VAL A 168 -4.22 4.56 4.46
CA VAL A 168 -5.27 4.29 3.46
C VAL A 168 -6.00 2.98 3.79
N ILE A 169 -5.25 2.02 4.31
CA ILE A 169 -5.71 0.70 4.73
C ILE A 169 -5.14 0.38 6.11
N ARG A 170 -5.78 -0.53 6.84
CA ARG A 170 -5.14 -1.21 7.97
C ARG A 170 -4.82 -2.63 7.54
N LEU A 171 -3.55 -3.01 7.68
CA LEU A 171 -3.05 -4.33 7.32
C LEU A 171 -2.61 -5.07 8.58
N HIS A 172 -3.14 -6.27 8.78
CA HIS A 172 -2.74 -7.16 9.86
C HIS A 172 -2.23 -8.47 9.27
N ALA A 173 -1.03 -8.86 9.68
CA ALA A 173 -0.47 -10.18 9.43
C ALA A 173 -0.52 -10.98 10.73
N ARG A 174 -0.80 -12.27 10.65
CA ARG A 174 -0.65 -13.13 11.82
C ARG A 174 0.82 -13.51 12.01
N ASP A 175 1.37 -13.14 13.17
CA ASP A 175 2.77 -13.37 13.54
C ASP A 175 3.14 -14.87 13.64
N ASP A 176 2.16 -15.74 13.91
CA ASP A 176 2.35 -17.19 14.06
C ASP A 176 2.60 -17.94 12.73
N LEU A 177 2.51 -17.25 11.60
CA LEU A 177 2.69 -17.79 10.25
C LEU A 177 3.74 -17.02 9.42
N MET A 178 4.52 -16.14 10.05
CA MET A 178 5.76 -15.63 9.44
C MET A 178 6.81 -16.75 9.45
N PRO A 179 7.48 -17.07 8.32
CA PRO A 179 8.73 -17.80 8.40
C PRO A 179 9.69 -17.02 9.32
N PRO A 180 10.52 -17.70 10.14
CA PRO A 180 11.47 -17.01 10.99
C PRO A 180 12.27 -16.05 10.12
N MET A 181 12.26 -14.76 10.49
CA MET A 181 13.17 -13.79 9.91
C MET A 181 14.57 -14.41 9.95
N PRO A 182 15.35 -14.35 8.87
CA PRO A 182 16.75 -14.73 8.97
C PRO A 182 17.34 -13.94 10.14
N ALA A 183 17.93 -14.65 11.10
CA ALA A 183 18.60 -14.02 12.21
C ALA A 183 19.57 -12.97 11.64
N PRO A 184 19.72 -11.80 12.29
CA PRO A 184 20.76 -10.88 11.91
C PRO A 184 22.07 -11.66 11.85
N ASP A 185 22.75 -11.57 10.70
CA ASP A 185 24.00 -12.26 10.46
C ASP A 185 25.00 -11.81 11.55
N PRO A 186 25.43 -12.70 12.46
CA PRO A 186 26.34 -12.32 13.54
C PRO A 186 27.70 -11.85 13.01
N ASP A 187 27.97 -12.04 11.72
CA ASP A 187 29.24 -11.68 11.08
C ASP A 187 29.28 -10.24 10.52
N GLN A 188 28.25 -9.41 10.69
CA GLN A 188 28.31 -7.98 10.29
C GLN A 188 28.90 -7.02 11.34
N ASP A 189 29.32 -7.51 12.51
CA ASP A 189 29.85 -6.68 13.61
C ASP A 189 31.38 -6.84 13.81
N GLY A 190 32.13 -7.04 12.72
CA GLY A 190 33.54 -7.44 12.80
C GLY A 190 34.48 -6.95 11.71
N ASP A 191 34.40 -5.69 11.27
CA ASP A 191 35.59 -5.04 10.68
C ASP A 191 35.61 -3.53 10.94
N ASP A 192 35.68 -3.17 12.22
CA ASP A 192 36.21 -1.86 12.61
C ASP A 192 37.54 -2.07 13.35
N GLY A 193 38.63 -1.98 12.59
CA GLY A 193 39.93 -1.63 13.14
C GLY A 193 41.13 -2.45 12.67
N ARG A 194 41.86 -1.91 11.68
CA ARG A 194 43.28 -1.46 11.76
C ARG A 194 43.99 -1.55 10.40
N ARG A 195 44.29 -0.40 9.79
CA ARG A 195 45.63 0.24 9.82
C ARG A 195 45.63 1.56 9.04
#